data_AF-A0A969NEE1-F1
#
_entry.id   AF-A0A969NEE1-F1
#
_cell.length_a   1.000
_cell.length_b   1.000
_cell.length_c   1.000
_cell.angle_alpha   90.00
_cell.angle_beta   90.00
_cell.angle_gamma   90.00
#
_symmetry.space_group_name_H-M   'P 1'
#
loop_
_entity.id
_entity.type
_entity.pdbx_description
1 polymer ?
#
loop_
_entity_poly.entity_id
_entity_poly.type
_entity_poly.pdbx_seq_one_letter_code
_entity_poly.pdbx_strand_id
1 'polypeptide(L)'
;MYKTAILSFHAELNDFLSKKDKFQKIEHRFDNTPVVKDSIEALGIPHPEIAVVKANNKTVGFDYKVNEGDIIQVFPYFYYPDIHPIIPVKPEGKPKFILDVHLGGLARYLRMSGFDTLYNPEDWGDKYIADTGGKENRIVLSRDIGLLKRSSVIYGYYVRKKKA
;
A
#
# COMPACT_ATOMS: atom_id res chain seq x y z
N MET A 1 -16.74 -25.89 -0.38
CA MET A 1 -15.35 -26.25 -0.03
C MET A 1 -14.53 -25.00 -0.25
N TYR A 2 -13.82 -24.53 0.78
CA TYR A 2 -12.99 -23.33 0.65
C TYR A 2 -11.79 -23.63 -0.24
N LYS A 3 -11.30 -22.59 -0.90
CA LYS A 3 -10.06 -22.63 -1.67
C LYS A 3 -8.89 -22.08 -0.83
N THR A 4 -7.67 -22.48 -1.18
CA THR A 4 -6.44 -22.07 -0.52
C THR A 4 -5.42 -21.51 -1.50
N ALA A 5 -4.72 -20.47 -1.10
CA ALA A 5 -3.54 -19.94 -1.77
C ALA A 5 -2.47 -19.59 -0.74
N ILE A 6 -1.21 -19.54 -1.15
CA ILE A 6 -0.08 -19.18 -0.28
C ILE A 6 0.34 -17.75 -0.59
N LEU A 7 0.25 -16.85 0.40
CA LEU A 7 0.72 -15.47 0.29
C LEU A 7 2.00 -15.28 1.10
N SER A 8 2.96 -14.54 0.54
CA SER A 8 4.18 -14.14 1.24
C SER A 8 4.51 -12.68 0.97
N PHE A 9 4.98 -11.99 2.00
CA PHE A 9 5.20 -10.55 1.98
C PHE A 9 6.68 -10.26 2.21
N HIS A 10 7.23 -9.35 1.41
CA HIS A 10 8.65 -9.04 1.46
C HIS A 10 8.93 -7.74 2.22
N ALA A 11 10.10 -7.69 2.88
CA ALA A 11 10.65 -6.50 3.54
C ALA A 11 9.64 -5.78 4.45
N GLU A 12 9.49 -4.46 4.32
CA GLU A 12 8.66 -3.60 5.18
C GLU A 12 7.16 -3.87 5.11
N LEU A 13 6.69 -4.70 4.16
CA LEU A 13 5.29 -5.17 4.18
C LEU A 13 5.02 -6.06 5.40
N ASN A 14 6.05 -6.69 5.96
CA ASN A 14 5.92 -7.47 7.19
C ASN A 14 5.63 -6.60 8.42
N ASP A 15 5.73 -5.26 8.33
CA ASP A 15 5.38 -4.38 9.45
C ASP A 15 3.89 -4.39 9.78
N PHE A 16 3.04 -4.70 8.79
CA PHE A 16 1.59 -4.75 8.94
C PHE A 16 1.06 -6.10 9.46
N LEU A 17 1.91 -7.15 9.44
CA LEU A 17 1.51 -8.50 9.83
C LEU A 17 1.66 -8.74 11.33
N SER A 18 0.89 -9.70 11.84
CA SER A 18 1.02 -10.17 13.22
C SER A 18 2.37 -10.85 13.45
N LYS A 19 2.88 -10.86 14.69
CA LYS A 19 4.22 -11.42 15.00
C LYS A 19 4.43 -12.85 14.48
N LYS A 20 3.40 -13.68 14.49
CA LYS A 20 3.46 -15.08 14.04
C LYS A 20 3.51 -15.21 12.50
N ASP A 21 3.00 -14.21 11.78
CA ASP A 21 2.86 -14.24 10.33
C ASP A 21 4.01 -13.50 9.61
N LYS A 22 4.78 -12.68 10.35
CA LYS A 22 5.95 -11.97 9.81
C LYS A 22 6.96 -12.94 9.22
N PHE A 23 7.35 -12.67 7.98
CA PHE A 23 8.34 -13.43 7.21
C PHE A 23 7.96 -14.90 7.00
N GLN A 24 6.67 -15.22 7.08
CA GLN A 24 6.14 -16.56 6.83
C GLN A 24 5.38 -16.64 5.50
N LYS A 25 5.19 -17.88 5.04
CA LYS A 25 4.18 -18.22 4.04
C LYS A 25 2.84 -18.37 4.74
N ILE A 26 1.86 -17.56 4.36
CA ILE A 26 0.53 -17.53 4.97
C ILE A 26 -0.43 -18.31 4.05
N GLU A 27 -1.07 -19.34 4.60
CA GLU A 27 -2.21 -19.98 3.94
C GLU A 27 -3.41 -19.03 4.01
N HIS A 28 -3.82 -18.49 2.87
CA HIS A 28 -5.01 -17.66 2.72
C HIS A 28 -6.16 -18.52 2.24
N ARG A 29 -7.19 -18.64 3.08
CA ARG A 29 -8.44 -19.32 2.75
C ARG A 29 -9.41 -18.32 2.17
N PHE A 30 -10.06 -18.68 1.09
CA PHE A 30 -11.05 -17.84 0.44
C PHE A 30 -12.19 -18.67 -0.15
N ASP A 31 -13.36 -18.03 -0.17
CA ASP A 31 -14.52 -18.50 -0.91
C ASP A 31 -14.69 -17.62 -2.16
N ASN A 32 -15.27 -18.16 -3.23
CA ASN A 32 -15.41 -17.49 -4.54
C ASN A 32 -14.08 -17.29 -5.30
N THR A 33 -13.92 -16.12 -5.95
CA THR A 33 -12.77 -15.74 -6.77
C THR A 33 -12.38 -14.29 -6.46
N PRO A 34 -11.84 -14.00 -5.25
CA PRO A 34 -11.42 -12.65 -4.90
C PRO A 34 -10.32 -12.19 -5.84
N VAL A 35 -10.21 -10.87 -6.03
CA VAL A 35 -9.02 -10.32 -6.67
C VAL A 35 -7.90 -10.23 -5.64
N VAL A 36 -6.65 -10.29 -6.11
CA VAL A 36 -5.47 -10.39 -5.25
C VAL A 36 -5.34 -9.20 -4.31
N LYS A 37 -5.81 -8.01 -4.72
CA LYS A 37 -5.87 -6.82 -3.87
C LYS A 37 -6.66 -7.09 -2.60
N ASP A 38 -7.88 -7.63 -2.72
CA ASP A 38 -8.77 -7.86 -1.58
C ASP A 38 -8.16 -8.88 -0.61
N SER A 39 -7.55 -9.95 -1.14
CA SER A 39 -6.83 -10.95 -0.34
C SER A 39 -5.64 -10.35 0.43
N ILE A 40 -4.90 -9.43 -0.20
CA ILE A 40 -3.77 -8.76 0.44
C ILE A 40 -4.25 -7.76 1.52
N GLU A 41 -5.29 -6.97 1.22
CA GLU A 41 -5.86 -6.02 2.18
C GLU A 41 -6.51 -6.72 3.37
N ALA A 42 -7.13 -7.89 3.16
CA ALA A 42 -7.67 -8.73 4.23
C ALA A 42 -6.59 -9.16 5.23
N LEU A 43 -5.33 -9.30 4.78
CA LEU A 43 -4.18 -9.59 5.63
C LEU A 43 -3.55 -8.34 6.29
N GLY A 44 -4.11 -7.15 6.04
CA GLY A 44 -3.73 -5.91 6.71
C GLY A 44 -2.86 -4.97 5.89
N ILE A 45 -2.35 -5.42 4.74
CA ILE A 45 -1.42 -4.64 3.90
C ILE A 45 -2.23 -3.65 3.05
N PRO A 46 -2.00 -2.33 3.17
CA PRO A 46 -2.69 -1.37 2.32
C PRO A 46 -2.12 -1.41 0.89
N HIS A 47 -2.99 -1.40 -0.12
CA HIS A 47 -2.55 -1.53 -1.52
C HIS A 47 -1.55 -0.46 -2.00
N PRO A 48 -1.52 0.80 -1.52
CA PRO A 48 -0.56 1.78 -2.01
C PRO A 48 0.89 1.50 -1.57
N GLU A 49 1.10 0.59 -0.61
CA GLU A 49 2.45 0.16 -0.17
C GLU A 49 3.10 -0.86 -1.12
N ILE A 50 2.33 -1.41 -2.06
CA ILE A 50 2.73 -2.53 -2.89
C ILE A 50 3.22 -2.01 -4.23
N ALA A 51 4.42 -2.41 -4.63
CA ALA A 51 4.98 -2.09 -5.93
C ALA A 51 4.72 -3.21 -6.95
N VAL A 52 4.83 -4.47 -6.51
CA VAL A 52 4.70 -5.64 -7.38
C VAL A 52 3.99 -6.79 -6.67
N VAL A 53 3.11 -7.45 -7.42
CA VAL A 53 2.51 -8.73 -7.07
C VAL A 53 2.95 -9.77 -8.09
N LYS A 54 3.49 -10.89 -7.64
CA LYS A 54 3.78 -12.06 -8.48
C LYS A 54 2.88 -13.21 -8.10
N ALA A 55 2.12 -13.74 -9.06
CA ALA A 55 1.39 -14.99 -8.92
C ALA A 55 2.10 -16.07 -9.74
N ASN A 56 2.55 -17.14 -9.09
CA ASN A 56 3.27 -18.26 -9.73
C ASN A 56 4.46 -17.76 -10.59
N ASN A 57 5.27 -16.86 -10.03
CA ASN A 57 6.41 -16.18 -10.67
C ASN A 57 6.10 -15.24 -11.84
N LYS A 58 4.82 -15.00 -12.18
CA LYS A 58 4.40 -14.02 -13.17
C LYS A 58 3.93 -12.75 -12.50
N THR A 59 4.38 -11.59 -12.98
CA THR A 59 3.86 -10.31 -12.45
C THR A 59 2.42 -10.11 -12.89
N VAL A 60 1.58 -9.67 -11.96
CA VAL A 60 0.14 -9.47 -12.16
C VAL A 60 -0.32 -8.13 -11.56
N GLY A 61 -1.45 -7.62 -12.04
CA GLY A 61 -2.12 -6.45 -11.49
C GLY A 61 -3.01 -6.78 -10.29
N PHE A 62 -3.55 -5.74 -9.65
CA PHE A 62 -4.47 -5.86 -8.50
C PHE A 62 -5.80 -6.53 -8.82
N ASP A 63 -6.18 -6.58 -10.09
CA ASP A 63 -7.39 -7.21 -10.63
C ASP A 63 -7.23 -8.72 -10.90
N TYR A 64 -6.03 -9.28 -10.70
CA TYR A 64 -5.78 -10.71 -10.84
C TYR A 64 -6.66 -11.53 -9.89
N LYS A 65 -7.39 -12.50 -10.43
CA LYS A 65 -8.26 -13.40 -9.65
C LYS A 65 -7.44 -14.52 -9.03
N VAL A 66 -7.52 -14.65 -7.71
CA VAL A 66 -6.80 -15.69 -6.96
C VAL A 66 -7.41 -17.07 -7.24
N ASN A 67 -6.55 -18.03 -7.59
CA ASN A 67 -6.93 -19.41 -7.87
C ASN A 67 -6.46 -20.37 -6.76
N GLU A 68 -7.09 -21.55 -6.71
CA GLU A 68 -6.66 -22.63 -5.82
C GLU A 68 -5.18 -22.97 -6.08
N GLY A 69 -4.39 -23.06 -5.02
CA GLY A 69 -2.98 -23.43 -5.06
C GLY A 69 -2.04 -22.31 -5.53
N ASP A 70 -2.54 -21.09 -5.78
CA ASP A 70 -1.68 -19.98 -6.19
C ASP A 70 -0.61 -19.68 -5.14
N ILE A 71 0.63 -19.46 -5.61
CA ILE A 71 1.73 -18.94 -4.81
C ILE A 71 1.91 -17.46 -5.15
N ILE A 72 1.54 -16.60 -4.21
CA ILE A 72 1.53 -15.15 -4.36
C ILE A 72 2.66 -14.54 -3.52
N GLN A 73 3.48 -13.72 -4.17
CA GLN A 73 4.55 -12.95 -3.55
C GLN A 73 4.29 -11.46 -3.75
N VAL A 74 4.36 -10.70 -2.66
CA VAL A 74 4.03 -9.27 -2.64
C VAL A 74 5.26 -8.49 -2.21
N PHE A 75 5.63 -7.48 -3.01
CA PHE A 75 6.87 -6.71 -2.86
C PHE A 75 6.56 -5.22 -2.69
N PRO A 76 7.24 -4.54 -1.73
CA PRO A 76 7.16 -3.09 -1.58
C PRO A 76 8.08 -2.36 -2.58
N TYR A 77 8.04 -1.03 -2.53
CA TYR A 77 8.82 -0.14 -3.40
C TYR A 77 10.34 -0.31 -3.32
N PHE A 78 10.89 -0.41 -2.11
CA PHE A 78 12.33 -0.26 -1.90
C PHE A 78 13.12 -1.57 -2.00
N TYR A 79 12.52 -2.61 -2.56
CA TYR A 79 13.13 -3.92 -2.68
C TYR A 79 13.21 -4.35 -4.15
N TYR A 80 14.45 -4.43 -4.64
CA TYR A 80 14.94 -4.94 -5.93
C TYR A 80 15.16 -3.92 -7.08
N PRO A 81 16.41 -3.77 -7.57
CA PRO A 81 16.73 -3.00 -8.77
C PRO A 81 16.20 -3.64 -10.07
N ASP A 82 15.93 -4.95 -10.08
CA ASP A 82 15.53 -5.71 -11.28
C ASP A 82 14.00 -5.95 -11.38
N ILE A 83 13.23 -5.41 -10.45
CA ILE A 83 11.77 -5.53 -10.49
C ILE A 83 11.21 -4.22 -11.03
N HIS A 84 10.73 -4.24 -12.27
CA HIS A 84 9.95 -3.13 -12.81
C HIS A 84 8.60 -3.07 -12.09
N PRO A 85 8.30 -1.99 -11.34
CA PRO A 85 7.03 -1.84 -10.66
C PRO A 85 5.89 -1.71 -11.69
N ILE A 86 4.79 -2.45 -11.47
CA ILE A 86 3.72 -2.66 -12.47
C ILE A 86 2.37 -2.04 -12.03
N ILE A 87 2.31 -1.47 -10.83
CA ILE A 87 1.09 -0.92 -10.22
C ILE A 87 1.38 0.53 -9.81
N PRO A 88 0.45 1.51 -9.99
CA PRO A 88 0.78 2.92 -10.26
C PRO A 88 1.93 3.45 -9.44
N VAL A 89 3.03 3.74 -10.14
CA VAL A 89 4.32 3.59 -9.48
C VAL A 89 4.73 4.81 -8.67
N LYS A 90 4.38 5.94 -9.24
CA LYS A 90 4.62 7.29 -8.75
C LYS A 90 3.79 8.18 -9.67
N PRO A 91 3.29 9.32 -9.17
CA PRO A 91 2.76 10.34 -10.05
C PRO A 91 3.87 10.80 -11.02
N GLU A 92 3.49 11.14 -12.25
CA GLU A 92 4.43 11.74 -13.21
C GLU A 92 4.89 13.13 -12.73
N GLY A 93 6.15 13.47 -13.01
CA GLY A 93 6.72 14.77 -12.65
C GLY A 93 7.14 14.88 -11.18
N LYS A 94 7.14 16.11 -10.65
CA LYS A 94 7.55 16.40 -9.27
C LYS A 94 6.47 15.90 -8.30
N PRO A 95 6.81 15.09 -7.29
CA PRO A 95 5.81 14.51 -6.41
C PRO A 95 5.10 15.60 -5.61
N LYS A 96 3.78 15.42 -5.49
CA LYS A 96 2.89 16.20 -4.66
C LYS A 96 2.43 15.34 -3.49
N PHE A 97 2.23 15.94 -2.33
CA PHE A 97 1.84 15.23 -1.12
C PHE A 97 0.53 15.77 -0.56
N ILE A 98 -0.22 14.88 0.09
CA ILE A 98 -1.28 15.23 1.03
C ILE A 98 -1.07 14.40 2.29
N LEU A 99 -1.14 15.04 3.46
CA LEU A 99 -0.82 14.42 4.73
C LEU A 99 -2.02 14.40 5.67
N ASP A 100 -2.13 13.30 6.41
CA ASP A 100 -2.95 13.17 7.62
C ASP A 100 -2.56 14.25 8.67
N VAL A 101 -3.55 14.71 9.45
CA VAL A 101 -3.45 15.71 10.51
C VAL A 101 -2.31 15.43 11.51
N HIS A 102 -2.01 14.15 11.76
CA HIS A 102 -0.96 13.71 12.69
C HIS A 102 0.49 13.89 12.17
N LEU A 103 0.68 14.39 10.96
CA LEU A 103 1.97 14.48 10.28
C LEU A 103 2.45 15.91 10.05
N GLY A 104 1.98 16.90 10.83
CA GLY A 104 2.34 18.31 10.65
C GLY A 104 3.84 18.60 10.63
N GLY A 105 4.62 17.91 11.45
CA GLY A 105 6.09 18.03 11.43
C GLY A 105 6.71 17.61 10.08
N LEU A 106 6.21 16.51 9.49
CA LEU A 106 6.65 16.03 8.18
C LEU A 106 6.17 16.97 7.07
N ALA A 107 4.92 17.46 7.15
CA ALA A 107 4.40 18.44 6.19
C ALA A 107 5.26 19.70 6.13
N ARG A 108 5.73 20.19 7.29
CA ARG A 108 6.66 21.32 7.36
C ARG A 108 7.97 21.04 6.62
N TYR A 109 8.59 19.88 6.86
CA TYR A 109 9.84 19.52 6.19
C TYR A 109 9.68 19.38 4.67
N LEU A 110 8.58 18.77 4.20
CA LEU A 110 8.30 18.64 2.77
C LEU A 110 8.14 20.01 2.10
N ARG A 111 7.41 20.95 2.73
CA ARG A 111 7.27 22.32 2.25
C ARG A 111 8.61 23.06 2.20
N MET A 112 9.43 22.94 3.24
CA MET A 112 10.77 23.54 3.28
C MET A 112 11.70 23.00 2.19
N SER A 113 11.57 21.71 1.86
CA SER A 113 12.27 21.07 0.74
C SER A 113 11.67 21.41 -0.64
N GLY A 114 10.65 22.27 -0.69
CA GLY A 114 10.04 22.77 -1.92
C GLY A 114 9.05 21.82 -2.59
N PHE A 115 8.49 20.84 -1.88
CA PHE A 115 7.43 19.97 -2.41
C PHE A 115 6.04 20.59 -2.24
N ASP A 116 5.18 20.46 -3.26
CA ASP A 116 3.75 20.79 -3.16
C ASP A 116 3.09 19.84 -2.15
N THR A 117 2.65 20.39 -1.02
CA THR A 117 2.27 19.63 0.16
C THR A 117 1.00 20.19 0.79
N LEU A 118 -0.12 19.49 0.61
CA LEU A 118 -1.37 19.76 1.30
C LEU A 118 -1.34 19.17 2.72
N TYR A 119 -1.70 20.00 3.69
CA TYR A 119 -1.79 19.65 5.09
C TYR A 119 -2.65 20.71 5.78
N ASN A 120 -3.58 20.26 6.62
CA ASN A 120 -4.37 21.11 7.51
C ASN A 120 -4.24 20.59 8.95
N PRO A 121 -3.96 21.46 9.94
CA PRO A 121 -4.06 21.08 11.35
C PRO A 121 -5.49 20.75 11.80
N GLU A 122 -6.51 21.20 11.08
CA GLU A 122 -7.90 20.74 11.26
C GLU A 122 -8.12 19.45 10.47
N ASP A 123 -8.88 18.51 11.06
CA ASP A 123 -9.15 17.21 10.46
C ASP A 123 -10.09 17.34 9.25
N TRP A 124 -9.53 17.14 8.05
CA TRP A 124 -10.29 17.07 6.80
C TRP A 124 -11.09 15.76 6.63
N GLY A 125 -10.79 14.75 7.43
CA GLY A 125 -11.36 13.42 7.35
C GLY A 125 -10.80 12.59 6.19
N ASP A 126 -10.76 11.27 6.41
CA ASP A 126 -10.16 10.30 5.50
C ASP A 126 -10.73 10.34 4.08
N LYS A 127 -12.04 10.56 3.95
CA LYS A 127 -12.70 10.60 2.64
C LYS A 127 -12.15 11.74 1.80
N TYR A 128 -12.06 12.93 2.36
CA TYR A 128 -11.54 14.10 1.64
C TYR A 128 -10.08 13.92 1.25
N ILE A 129 -9.25 13.42 2.19
CA ILE A 129 -7.82 13.18 1.93
C ILE A 129 -7.64 12.16 0.80
N ALA A 130 -8.36 11.04 0.84
CA ALA A 130 -8.28 10.01 -0.19
C ALA A 130 -8.77 10.50 -1.56
N ASP A 131 -9.92 11.18 -1.60
CA ASP A 131 -10.50 11.67 -2.85
C ASP A 131 -9.62 12.76 -3.48
N THR A 132 -9.06 13.66 -2.67
CA THR A 132 -8.11 14.69 -3.13
C THR A 132 -6.80 14.05 -3.60
N GLY A 133 -6.30 13.05 -2.86
CA GLY A 133 -5.11 12.28 -3.22
C GLY A 133 -5.22 11.65 -4.61
N GLY A 134 -6.31 10.94 -4.86
CA GLY A 134 -6.57 10.34 -6.17
C GLY A 134 -6.79 11.36 -7.28
N LYS A 135 -7.66 12.36 -7.06
CA LYS A 135 -8.02 13.35 -8.09
C LYS A 135 -6.84 14.21 -8.54
N GLU A 136 -5.96 14.59 -7.61
CA GLU A 136 -4.82 15.47 -7.88
C GLU A 136 -3.49 14.72 -8.06
N ASN A 137 -3.51 13.38 -8.11
CA ASN A 137 -2.33 12.52 -8.17
C ASN A 137 -1.30 12.84 -7.07
N ARG A 138 -1.76 13.03 -5.83
CA ARG A 138 -0.91 13.28 -4.66
C ARG A 138 -0.62 11.98 -3.93
N ILE A 139 0.60 11.86 -3.43
CA ILE A 139 1.01 10.78 -2.53
C ILE A 139 0.39 11.05 -1.15
N VAL A 140 -0.49 10.16 -0.72
CA VAL A 140 -1.14 10.21 0.60
C VAL A 140 -0.17 9.68 1.65
N LEU A 141 0.27 10.52 2.57
CA LEU A 141 1.07 10.09 3.71
C LEU A 141 0.18 10.01 4.95
N SER A 142 0.13 8.84 5.58
CA SER A 142 -0.71 8.62 6.76
C SER A 142 -0.10 7.61 7.71
N ARG A 143 -0.56 7.60 8.96
CA ARG A 143 -0.36 6.49 9.90
C ARG A 143 -1.61 5.65 10.10
N ASP A 144 -2.67 5.96 9.36
CA ASP A 144 -3.91 5.22 9.33
C ASP A 144 -3.95 4.29 8.12
N ILE A 145 -4.01 2.99 8.38
CA ILE A 145 -4.12 1.96 7.36
C ILE A 145 -5.50 2.00 6.69
N GLY A 146 -6.56 2.36 7.44
CA GLY A 146 -7.92 2.50 6.95
C GLY A 146 -8.02 3.57 5.87
N LEU A 147 -7.38 4.72 6.06
CA LEU A 147 -7.23 5.75 5.03
C LEU A 147 -6.53 5.21 3.78
N LEU A 148 -5.39 4.53 3.95
CA LEU A 148 -4.61 4.03 2.81
C LEU A 148 -5.30 2.92 2.01
N LYS A 149 -6.18 2.13 2.63
CA LYS A 149 -6.98 1.09 1.95
C LYS A 149 -8.14 1.64 1.13
N ARG A 150 -8.45 2.94 1.22
CA ARG A 150 -9.55 3.52 0.43
C ARG A 150 -9.22 3.44 -1.06
N SER A 151 -10.16 3.00 -1.87
CA SER A 151 -9.97 2.81 -3.31
C SER A 151 -9.55 4.09 -4.06
N SER A 152 -9.93 5.28 -3.57
CA SER A 152 -9.51 6.57 -4.14
C SER A 152 -8.00 6.84 -3.96
N VAL A 153 -7.31 6.18 -3.02
CA VAL A 153 -5.87 6.34 -2.83
C VAL A 153 -5.13 5.57 -3.91
N ILE A 154 -4.53 6.29 -4.85
CA ILE A 154 -3.71 5.69 -5.92
C ILE A 154 -2.26 5.54 -5.44
N TYR A 155 -1.71 6.61 -4.85
CA TYR A 155 -0.36 6.65 -4.32
C TYR A 155 -0.41 6.92 -2.82
N GLY A 156 0.34 6.15 -2.04
CA GLY A 156 0.34 6.35 -0.60
C GLY A 156 1.51 5.70 0.09
N TYR A 157 1.81 6.18 1.29
CA TYR A 157 2.83 5.61 2.15
C TYR A 157 2.46 5.75 3.61
N TYR A 158 2.52 4.64 4.33
CA TYR A 158 2.40 4.52 5.75
C TYR A 158 3.66 5.04 6.42
N VAL A 159 3.54 6.13 7.19
CA VAL A 159 4.68 6.77 7.84
C VAL A 159 5.07 6.02 9.10
N ARG A 160 6.01 5.08 8.96
CA ARG A 160 6.60 4.34 10.09
C ARG A 160 7.21 5.32 11.09
N LYS A 161 6.98 5.09 12.39
CA LYS A 161 7.77 5.72 13.45
C LYS A 161 9.14 5.06 13.46
N LYS A 162 10.22 5.82 13.26
CA LYS A 162 11.56 5.32 13.62
C LYS A 162 11.55 5.02 15.12
N LYS A 163 12.03 3.84 15.52
CA LYS A 163 12.55 3.67 16.88
C LYS A 163 13.75 4.61 16.97
N ALA A 164 13.66 5.58 17.89
CA ALA A 164 14.84 6.30 18.35
C ALA A 164 15.74 5.33 19.12
#